data_AF-A0A2I8EX36-F1
#
_entry.id   AF-A0A2I8EX36-F1
#
_cell.length_a   1.000
_cell.length_b   1.000
_cell.length_c   1.000
_cell.angle_alpha   90.00
_cell.angle_beta   90.00
_cell.angle_gamma   90.00
#
_symmetry.space_group_name_H-M   'P 1'
#
loop_
_entity.id
_entity.type
_entity.pdbx_description
1 polymer ?
#
loop_
_entity_poly.entity_id
_entity_poly.type
_entity_poly.pdbx_seq_one_letter_code
_entity_poly.pdbx_strand_id
1 'polypeptide(L)'
;MGKVLVGLWSRDTHAKRNFSYETLIPLGKAVSATKEMAATLGSKTADGLLSSIFVAPEFLFTQPRKDNTGTTAMTTLRRDWILEKIKSMASICPGMLLIPGTIVFKERITSETVAEAIKSVQQAISPVRTAVAGVKSRNIPIKPYMTYEASDKTTSASKAHYEQSLEELSLFEKNKIISGSGGMKHSLLINNRTYVFFDRQRIFSYGKKSNMGDYFEDSEKGIYVPGREDGFTAIGKLKVGFEVCLDHSLGMLKEHMQAADLDLHVIASAEVPNNASNCATKVGGFTIHASANPDFSGVFKKVTGMGTQPMTVYKFDKAKDATVKAEETVRGWDNVAPEKKEVEIDGGPLRFYVIDLPD
;
A
#
# COMPACT_ATOMS: atom_id res chain seq x y z
N MET A 1 -22.14 15.26 6.45
CA MET A 1 -21.15 14.65 5.55
C MET A 1 -20.01 15.63 5.41
N GLY A 2 -18.80 15.20 5.76
CA GLY A 2 -17.58 15.97 5.56
C GLY A 2 -17.01 15.76 4.17
N LYS A 3 -16.47 16.83 3.59
CA LYS A 3 -15.76 16.76 2.30
C LYS A 3 -14.30 16.44 2.55
N VAL A 4 -13.78 15.42 1.89
CA VAL A 4 -12.36 15.03 2.00
C VAL A 4 -11.70 15.13 0.64
N LEU A 5 -10.58 15.84 0.57
CA LEU A 5 -9.74 15.87 -0.62
C LEU A 5 -8.90 14.60 -0.68
N VAL A 6 -8.79 13.98 -1.84
CA VAL A 6 -7.86 12.88 -2.11
C VAL A 6 -6.84 13.32 -3.16
N GLY A 7 -5.55 13.27 -2.81
CA GLY A 7 -4.43 13.46 -3.72
C GLY A 7 -3.78 12.12 -4.08
N LEU A 8 -3.73 11.80 -5.37
CA LEU A 8 -3.13 10.58 -5.90
C LEU A 8 -1.94 10.92 -6.77
N TRP A 9 -0.74 10.55 -6.32
CA TRP A 9 0.47 10.72 -7.10
C TRP A 9 0.75 9.48 -7.93
N SER A 10 0.88 9.64 -9.25
CA SER A 10 1.34 8.58 -10.15
C SER A 10 2.78 8.89 -10.56
N ARG A 11 3.74 8.24 -9.92
CA ARG A 11 5.17 8.35 -10.25
C ARG A 11 5.62 7.06 -10.89
N ASP A 12 6.35 7.14 -11.99
CA ASP A 12 6.96 5.94 -12.58
C ASP A 12 7.90 5.27 -11.55
N THR A 13 7.55 4.04 -11.18
CA THR A 13 8.31 3.17 -10.28
C THR A 13 8.51 1.77 -10.85
N HIS A 14 8.20 1.55 -12.14
CA HIS A 14 8.28 0.23 -12.76
C HIS A 14 9.70 -0.33 -12.75
N ALA A 15 10.68 0.56 -12.85
CA ALA A 15 12.08 0.20 -12.75
C ALA A 15 12.54 0.25 -11.27
N LYS A 16 12.31 -0.86 -10.59
CA LYS A 16 12.49 -1.07 -9.14
C LYS A 16 13.98 -1.16 -8.73
N ARG A 17 14.88 -0.28 -9.19
CA ARG A 17 16.31 -0.32 -8.80
C ARG A 17 16.75 1.01 -8.21
N ASN A 18 18.01 1.14 -7.79
CA ASN A 18 18.62 2.36 -7.24
C ASN A 18 17.75 3.24 -6.35
N PHE A 19 17.99 3.12 -5.06
CA PHE A 19 17.37 4.02 -4.12
C PHE A 19 17.77 5.45 -4.36
N SER A 20 16.77 6.30 -4.43
CA SER A 20 16.97 7.74 -4.35
C SER A 20 16.14 8.34 -3.24
N TYR A 21 16.87 8.91 -2.30
CA TYR A 21 16.32 9.78 -1.28
C TYR A 21 15.89 11.13 -1.84
N GLU A 22 16.35 11.49 -3.05
CA GLU A 22 15.93 12.72 -3.71
C GLU A 22 14.42 12.71 -3.94
N THR A 23 13.79 11.52 -4.04
CA THR A 23 12.34 11.36 -4.09
C THR A 23 11.60 11.97 -2.88
N LEU A 24 12.28 12.20 -1.74
CA LEU A 24 11.70 12.95 -0.62
C LEU A 24 11.30 14.38 -1.00
N ILE A 25 12.01 15.01 -1.95
CA ILE A 25 11.72 16.37 -2.41
C ILE A 25 10.38 16.41 -3.17
N PRO A 26 10.17 15.66 -4.28
CA PRO A 26 8.89 15.64 -4.96
C PRO A 26 7.76 15.05 -4.10
N LEU A 27 8.04 14.08 -3.23
CA LEU A 27 7.04 13.61 -2.24
C LEU A 27 6.57 14.78 -1.35
N GLY A 28 7.49 15.58 -0.82
CA GLY A 28 7.17 16.75 -0.01
C GLY A 28 6.34 17.79 -0.79
N LYS A 29 6.68 18.03 -2.07
CA LYS A 29 5.89 18.89 -2.96
C LYS A 29 4.46 18.36 -3.15
N ALA A 30 4.31 17.07 -3.42
CA ALA A 30 3.01 16.44 -3.66
C ALA A 30 2.10 16.46 -2.42
N VAL A 31 2.68 16.17 -1.24
CA VAL A 31 1.99 16.26 0.05
C VAL A 31 1.58 17.71 0.33
N SER A 32 2.47 18.68 0.09
CA SER A 32 2.17 20.10 0.31
C SER A 32 1.06 20.60 -0.62
N ALA A 33 1.12 20.24 -1.91
CA ALA A 33 0.08 20.58 -2.88
C ALA A 33 -1.29 20.01 -2.49
N THR A 34 -1.32 18.78 -1.95
CA THR A 34 -2.55 18.17 -1.42
C THR A 34 -3.09 18.93 -0.22
N LYS A 35 -2.22 19.32 0.72
CA LYS A 35 -2.61 20.13 1.88
C LYS A 35 -3.17 21.50 1.46
N GLU A 36 -2.49 22.19 0.53
CA GLU A 36 -2.90 23.49 0.02
C GLU A 36 -4.26 23.40 -0.68
N MET A 37 -4.43 22.41 -1.57
CA MET A 37 -5.70 22.16 -2.23
C MET A 37 -6.83 21.88 -1.22
N ALA A 38 -6.55 21.12 -0.15
CA ALA A 38 -7.55 20.81 0.86
C ALA A 38 -8.01 22.08 1.61
N ALA A 39 -7.09 23.02 1.86
CA ALA A 39 -7.42 24.31 2.45
C ALA A 39 -8.29 25.18 1.54
N THR A 40 -8.08 25.15 0.21
CA THR A 40 -8.89 25.94 -0.75
C THR A 40 -10.35 25.48 -0.84
N LEU A 41 -10.63 24.21 -0.54
CA LEU A 41 -11.99 23.66 -0.61
C LEU A 41 -12.91 24.10 0.54
N GLY A 42 -12.37 24.77 1.57
CA GLY A 42 -13.14 25.20 2.74
C GLY A 42 -13.86 24.04 3.45
N SER A 43 -13.33 22.82 3.28
CA SER A 43 -14.01 21.58 3.65
C SER A 43 -14.27 21.52 5.15
N LYS A 44 -15.54 21.32 5.54
CA LYS A 44 -15.87 20.79 6.86
C LYS A 44 -15.28 19.38 6.95
N THR A 45 -14.36 19.17 7.87
CA THR A 45 -13.69 17.88 8.17
C THR A 45 -14.71 16.76 8.35
N ALA A 46 -14.48 15.60 7.72
CA ALA A 46 -15.22 14.37 8.06
C ALA A 46 -14.82 13.90 9.46
N ASP A 47 -15.79 13.45 10.26
CA ASP A 47 -15.64 13.10 11.68
C ASP A 47 -15.05 14.23 12.58
N GLY A 48 -14.91 15.46 12.08
CA GLY A 48 -14.22 16.55 12.78
C GLY A 48 -12.68 16.53 12.69
N LEU A 49 -12.08 15.52 12.04
CA LEU A 49 -10.62 15.29 12.05
C LEU A 49 -9.99 15.03 10.68
N LEU A 50 -10.64 14.30 9.77
CA LEU A 50 -10.07 13.96 8.46
C LEU A 50 -10.45 15.03 7.41
N SER A 51 -9.45 15.74 6.89
CA SER A 51 -9.62 16.78 5.87
C SER A 51 -9.12 16.35 4.49
N SER A 52 -8.09 15.49 4.46
CA SER A 52 -7.46 15.06 3.22
C SER A 52 -6.82 13.68 3.32
N ILE A 53 -6.63 13.04 2.18
CA ILE A 53 -5.94 11.76 2.00
C ILE A 53 -4.89 11.98 0.92
N PHE A 54 -3.66 11.52 1.16
CA PHE A 54 -2.62 11.47 0.13
C PHE A 54 -2.16 10.02 -0.04
N VAL A 55 -2.06 9.56 -1.29
CA VAL A 55 -1.56 8.22 -1.63
C VAL A 55 -0.52 8.32 -2.75
N ALA A 56 0.62 7.69 -2.53
CA ALA A 56 1.68 7.50 -3.54
C ALA A 56 1.83 6.01 -3.89
N PRO A 57 2.49 5.66 -5.01
CA PRO A 57 2.50 4.31 -5.54
C PRO A 57 3.52 3.40 -4.84
N GLU A 58 3.51 2.12 -5.21
CA GLU A 58 4.48 1.14 -4.75
C GLU A 58 5.91 1.47 -5.25
N PHE A 59 6.93 1.03 -4.51
CA PHE A 59 8.36 1.20 -4.83
C PHE A 59 8.79 2.66 -4.94
N LEU A 60 8.16 3.57 -4.19
CA LEU A 60 8.32 5.01 -4.38
C LEU A 60 9.78 5.47 -4.40
N PHE A 61 10.63 4.91 -3.54
CA PHE A 61 12.02 5.33 -3.40
C PHE A 61 13.00 4.65 -4.37
N THR A 62 12.49 3.86 -5.31
CA THR A 62 13.29 3.27 -6.39
C THR A 62 13.33 4.19 -7.62
N GLN A 63 14.37 4.05 -8.42
CA GLN A 63 14.60 4.73 -9.69
C GLN A 63 15.01 3.77 -10.80
N PRO A 64 14.64 4.07 -12.06
CA PRO A 64 15.19 3.39 -13.21
C PRO A 64 16.71 3.46 -13.26
N ARG A 65 17.33 2.34 -13.61
CA ARG A 65 18.76 2.29 -13.94
C ARG A 65 18.96 2.16 -15.45
N LYS A 66 20.11 2.61 -15.95
CA LYS A 66 20.57 2.36 -17.32
C LYS A 66 21.19 0.96 -17.52
N ASP A 67 21.57 0.27 -16.43
CA ASP A 67 22.24 -1.04 -16.45
C ASP A 67 21.73 -2.00 -15.34
N ASN A 68 22.09 -3.29 -15.42
CA ASN A 68 21.59 -4.35 -14.54
C ASN A 68 22.29 -4.46 -13.17
N THR A 69 23.13 -3.50 -12.78
CA THR A 69 23.84 -3.53 -11.50
C THR A 69 23.03 -2.78 -10.44
N GLY A 70 22.57 -3.41 -9.36
CA GLY A 70 21.84 -2.67 -8.31
C GLY A 70 20.96 -3.55 -7.43
N THR A 71 20.44 -2.95 -6.37
CA THR A 71 19.53 -3.59 -5.43
C THR A 71 18.17 -2.90 -5.42
N THR A 72 17.12 -3.70 -5.27
CA THR A 72 15.73 -3.25 -5.12
C THR A 72 15.34 -3.08 -3.65
N ALA A 73 16.16 -3.54 -2.70
CA ALA A 73 15.89 -3.47 -1.26
C ALA A 73 16.93 -2.63 -0.48
N MET A 74 16.48 -1.58 0.24
CA MET A 74 17.36 -0.68 0.99
C MET A 74 17.66 -1.25 2.36
N THR A 75 18.70 -0.77 3.04
CA THR A 75 18.94 -1.21 4.43
C THR A 75 17.87 -0.67 5.38
N THR A 76 17.67 -1.34 6.52
CA THR A 76 16.78 -0.86 7.58
C THR A 76 17.15 0.52 8.09
N LEU A 77 18.44 0.82 8.25
CA LEU A 77 18.92 2.15 8.64
C LEU A 77 18.44 3.23 7.64
N ARG A 78 18.49 2.92 6.34
CA ARG A 78 18.06 3.86 5.31
C ARG A 78 16.54 4.05 5.32
N ARG A 79 15.79 2.96 5.46
CA ARG A 79 14.34 2.97 5.65
C ARG A 79 13.97 3.87 6.84
N ASP A 80 14.60 3.67 7.99
CA ASP A 80 14.28 4.42 9.21
C ASP A 80 14.57 5.90 9.06
N TRP A 81 15.68 6.27 8.41
CA TRP A 81 15.96 7.66 8.06
C TRP A 81 14.90 8.27 7.13
N ILE A 82 14.43 7.55 6.11
CA ILE A 82 13.32 7.98 5.24
C ILE A 82 12.05 8.17 6.06
N LEU A 83 11.74 7.23 6.97
CA LEU A 83 10.54 7.29 7.79
C LEU A 83 10.53 8.51 8.72
N GLU A 84 11.67 8.91 9.29
CA GLU A 84 11.74 10.14 10.09
C GLU A 84 11.50 11.40 9.23
N LYS A 85 11.92 11.41 7.96
CA LYS A 85 11.61 12.50 7.03
C LYS A 85 10.12 12.54 6.67
N ILE A 86 9.51 11.40 6.40
CA ILE A 86 8.06 11.31 6.15
C ILE A 86 7.28 11.72 7.39
N LYS A 87 7.68 11.29 8.58
CA LYS A 87 7.06 11.70 9.85
C LYS A 87 7.13 13.21 10.05
N SER A 88 8.24 13.84 9.68
CA SER A 88 8.37 15.30 9.69
C SER A 88 7.36 15.96 8.73
N MET A 89 7.17 15.41 7.52
CA MET A 89 6.13 15.88 6.58
C MET A 89 4.71 15.69 7.14
N ALA A 90 4.43 14.52 7.75
CA ALA A 90 3.13 14.25 8.39
C ALA A 90 2.80 15.25 9.51
N SER A 91 3.82 15.68 10.26
CA SER A 91 3.66 16.59 11.40
C SER A 91 3.13 17.98 11.03
N ILE A 92 3.35 18.42 9.79
CA ILE A 92 2.90 19.73 9.27
C ILE A 92 1.58 19.64 8.48
N CYS A 93 0.98 18.46 8.37
CA CYS A 93 -0.28 18.20 7.67
C CYS A 93 -1.33 17.59 8.63
N PRO A 94 -1.75 18.30 9.69
CA PRO A 94 -2.78 17.78 10.59
C PRO A 94 -4.09 17.50 9.84
N GLY A 95 -4.76 16.42 10.21
CA GLY A 95 -5.98 15.95 9.54
C GLY A 95 -5.78 15.32 8.15
N MET A 96 -4.54 15.18 7.68
CA MET A 96 -4.21 14.40 6.48
C MET A 96 -3.93 12.94 6.85
N LEU A 97 -4.58 12.01 6.15
CA LEU A 97 -4.17 10.61 6.09
C LEU A 97 -3.10 10.45 5.01
N LEU A 98 -1.86 10.25 5.42
CA LEU A 98 -0.69 10.18 4.54
C LEU A 98 -0.25 8.72 4.34
N ILE A 99 -0.37 8.24 3.10
CA ILE A 99 0.14 6.95 2.61
C ILE A 99 1.24 7.24 1.56
N PRO A 100 2.51 7.31 1.97
CA PRO A 100 3.62 7.79 1.14
C PRO A 100 4.12 6.74 0.14
N GLY A 101 3.27 5.79 -0.29
CA GLY A 101 3.70 4.64 -1.07
C GLY A 101 4.45 3.61 -0.26
N THR A 102 5.17 2.71 -0.92
CA THR A 102 5.88 1.61 -0.25
C THR A 102 7.40 1.76 -0.29
N ILE A 103 8.04 1.14 0.70
CA ILE A 103 9.48 1.01 0.83
C ILE A 103 9.83 -0.47 0.81
N VAL A 104 10.70 -0.87 -0.12
CA VAL A 104 11.33 -2.20 -0.12
C VAL A 104 12.65 -2.12 0.64
N PHE A 105 12.82 -2.98 1.63
CA PHE A 105 14.01 -3.02 2.46
C PHE A 105 14.44 -4.45 2.79
N LYS A 106 15.71 -4.58 3.16
CA LYS A 106 16.36 -5.83 3.49
C LYS A 106 16.92 -5.84 4.90
N GLU A 107 16.78 -6.99 5.54
CA GLU A 107 17.31 -7.30 6.87
C GLU A 107 18.31 -8.44 6.74
N ARG A 108 19.51 -8.26 7.30
CA ARG A 108 20.52 -9.32 7.31
C ARG A 108 20.15 -10.36 8.35
N ILE A 109 20.23 -11.62 7.94
CA ILE A 109 20.08 -12.77 8.82
C ILE A 109 21.44 -13.03 9.47
N THR A 110 21.45 -13.08 10.80
CA THR A 110 22.64 -13.38 11.61
C THR A 110 22.36 -14.58 12.51
N SER A 111 23.38 -15.06 13.22
CA SER A 111 23.22 -16.09 14.25
C SER A 111 22.22 -15.69 15.34
N GLU A 112 22.08 -14.39 15.59
CA GLU A 112 21.19 -13.82 16.60
C GLU A 112 19.76 -13.63 16.08
N THR A 113 19.56 -13.43 14.76
CA THR A 113 18.24 -13.09 14.17
C THR A 113 17.59 -14.23 13.38
N VAL A 114 18.25 -15.39 13.27
CA VAL A 114 17.74 -16.52 12.48
C VAL A 114 16.43 -17.09 13.04
N ALA A 115 16.24 -17.11 14.37
CA ALA A 115 15.01 -17.62 14.98
C ALA A 115 13.80 -16.75 14.59
N GLU A 116 13.97 -15.42 14.57
CA GLU A 116 12.98 -14.46 14.11
C GLU A 116 12.74 -14.57 12.60
N ALA A 117 13.79 -14.85 11.82
CA ALA A 117 13.67 -15.11 10.38
C ALA A 117 12.80 -16.34 10.11
N ILE A 118 13.06 -17.47 10.81
CA ILE A 118 12.26 -18.69 10.74
C ILE A 118 10.79 -18.38 11.05
N LYS A 119 10.52 -17.68 12.15
CA LYS A 119 9.15 -17.28 12.53
C LYS A 119 8.47 -16.40 11.47
N SER A 120 9.24 -15.55 10.79
CA SER A 120 8.72 -14.67 9.75
C SER A 120 8.39 -15.44 8.47
N VAL A 121 9.25 -16.37 8.04
CA VAL A 121 9.03 -17.21 6.86
C VAL A 121 7.91 -18.22 7.09
N GLN A 122 7.79 -18.79 8.30
CA GLN A 122 6.72 -19.74 8.65
C GLN A 122 5.32 -19.15 8.46
N GLN A 123 5.15 -17.84 8.65
CA GLN A 123 3.88 -17.14 8.43
C GLN A 123 3.44 -17.19 6.96
N ALA A 124 4.36 -17.38 6.02
CA ALA A 124 4.01 -17.48 4.61
C ALA A 124 3.32 -18.79 4.23
N ILE A 125 3.63 -19.86 4.97
CA ILE A 125 3.05 -21.20 4.79
C ILE A 125 1.78 -21.37 5.63
N SER A 126 1.75 -20.73 6.79
CA SER A 126 0.63 -20.77 7.74
C SER A 126 0.16 -19.34 8.03
N PRO A 127 -0.54 -18.71 7.07
CA PRO A 127 -1.02 -17.34 7.23
C PRO A 127 -1.91 -17.24 8.46
N VAL A 128 -1.52 -16.35 9.39
CA VAL A 128 -2.18 -16.17 10.68
C VAL A 128 -3.52 -15.46 10.45
N ARG A 129 -4.57 -15.93 11.15
CA ARG A 129 -5.84 -15.22 11.28
C ARG A 129 -5.78 -14.26 12.46
N THR A 130 -6.46 -13.14 12.34
CA THR A 130 -6.80 -12.29 13.48
C THR A 130 -8.29 -12.42 13.77
N ALA A 131 -8.65 -12.46 15.06
CA ALA A 131 -10.05 -12.54 15.45
C ALA A 131 -10.76 -11.22 15.12
N VAL A 132 -11.70 -11.24 14.17
CA VAL A 132 -12.54 -10.07 13.87
C VAL A 132 -13.69 -10.03 14.88
N ALA A 133 -13.75 -8.97 15.69
CA ALA A 133 -14.83 -8.76 16.64
C ALA A 133 -16.20 -8.76 15.91
N GLY A 134 -17.13 -9.60 16.35
CA GLY A 134 -18.50 -9.64 15.83
C GLY A 134 -18.74 -10.54 14.60
N VAL A 135 -17.70 -11.11 13.99
CA VAL A 135 -17.87 -12.12 12.94
C VAL A 135 -17.85 -13.49 13.59
N LYS A 136 -18.96 -14.25 13.51
CA LYS A 136 -18.93 -15.70 13.80
C LYS A 136 -17.92 -16.31 12.83
N SER A 137 -16.71 -16.58 13.31
CA SER A 137 -15.56 -16.96 12.50
C SER A 137 -15.95 -18.09 11.54
N ARG A 138 -16.12 -17.78 10.25
CA ARG A 138 -15.99 -18.83 9.26
C ARG A 138 -14.50 -19.10 9.22
N ASN A 139 -14.11 -20.24 9.77
CA ASN A 139 -12.71 -20.68 9.80
C ASN A 139 -12.24 -21.11 8.40
N ILE A 140 -12.37 -20.23 7.40
CA ILE A 140 -11.88 -20.46 6.04
C ILE A 140 -10.35 -20.26 6.06
N PRO A 141 -9.56 -21.30 5.76
CA PRO A 141 -8.10 -21.17 5.67
C PRO A 141 -7.74 -20.12 4.62
N ILE A 142 -6.82 -19.22 4.96
CA ILE A 142 -6.25 -18.28 3.98
C ILE A 142 -5.22 -19.06 3.15
N LYS A 143 -5.18 -18.80 1.85
CA LYS A 143 -4.21 -19.42 0.95
C LYS A 143 -2.78 -18.99 1.32
N PRO A 144 -1.77 -19.85 1.11
CA PRO A 144 -0.37 -19.45 1.21
C PRO A 144 -0.09 -18.23 0.32
N TYR A 145 0.79 -17.36 0.79
CA TYR A 145 1.12 -16.15 0.04
C TYR A 145 1.95 -16.47 -1.21
N MET A 146 1.59 -15.87 -2.34
CA MET A 146 2.25 -16.13 -3.61
C MET A 146 3.61 -15.41 -3.66
N THR A 147 4.63 -16.09 -4.20
CA THR A 147 5.95 -15.50 -4.38
C THR A 147 6.53 -15.83 -5.75
N TYR A 148 7.26 -14.89 -6.34
CA TYR A 148 7.77 -15.00 -7.71
C TYR A 148 8.91 -16.01 -7.85
N GLU A 149 9.61 -16.29 -6.76
CA GLU A 149 10.73 -17.23 -6.68
C GLU A 149 10.29 -18.69 -6.78
N ALA A 150 8.98 -18.95 -6.73
CA ALA A 150 8.39 -20.26 -6.94
C ALA A 150 8.42 -20.65 -8.43
N SER A 151 8.67 -21.93 -8.71
CA SER A 151 8.89 -22.47 -10.07
C SER A 151 7.74 -22.22 -11.06
N ASP A 152 6.49 -22.25 -10.60
CA ASP A 152 5.29 -22.09 -11.44
C ASP A 152 4.35 -20.96 -10.97
N LYS A 153 4.79 -20.15 -9.99
CA LYS A 153 4.03 -19.03 -9.40
C LYS A 153 2.64 -19.42 -8.89
N THR A 154 2.43 -20.68 -8.50
CA THR A 154 1.22 -21.11 -7.79
C THR A 154 1.38 -20.96 -6.27
N THR A 155 0.27 -20.99 -5.53
CA THR A 155 0.31 -21.03 -4.06
C THR A 155 0.98 -22.29 -3.53
N SER A 156 0.82 -23.43 -4.22
CA SER A 156 1.48 -24.69 -3.87
C SER A 156 3.00 -24.62 -4.05
N ALA A 157 3.48 -24.10 -5.17
CA ALA A 157 4.92 -23.93 -5.37
C ALA A 157 5.50 -22.83 -4.47
N SER A 158 4.74 -21.77 -4.17
CA SER A 158 5.14 -20.75 -3.20
C SER A 158 5.31 -21.36 -1.82
N LYS A 159 4.38 -22.20 -1.38
CA LYS A 159 4.50 -22.96 -0.14
C LYS A 159 5.77 -23.83 -0.13
N ALA A 160 6.01 -24.60 -1.18
CA ALA A 160 7.21 -25.44 -1.28
C ALA A 160 8.51 -24.63 -1.26
N HIS A 161 8.53 -23.45 -1.90
CA HIS A 161 9.67 -22.53 -1.87
C HIS A 161 9.95 -22.01 -0.44
N TYR A 162 8.92 -21.64 0.30
CA TYR A 162 9.08 -21.24 1.70
C TYR A 162 9.50 -22.40 2.61
N GLU A 163 8.98 -23.61 2.39
CA GLU A 163 9.40 -24.81 3.13
C GLU A 163 10.89 -25.08 2.91
N GLN A 164 11.37 -24.99 1.66
CA GLN A 164 12.81 -25.09 1.36
C GLN A 164 13.63 -23.99 2.05
N SER A 165 13.11 -22.76 2.09
CA SER A 165 13.77 -21.65 2.79
C SER A 165 13.86 -21.89 4.30
N LEU A 166 12.83 -22.49 4.91
CA LEU A 166 12.83 -22.87 6.32
C LEU A 166 13.84 -23.97 6.62
N GLU A 167 14.01 -24.96 5.74
CA GLU A 167 15.03 -25.99 5.89
C GLU A 167 16.44 -25.38 5.88
N GLU A 168 16.70 -24.45 4.96
CA GLU A 168 17.97 -23.71 4.89
C GLU A 168 18.24 -22.92 6.17
N LEU A 169 17.25 -22.15 6.64
CA LEU A 169 17.36 -21.35 7.87
C LEU A 169 17.53 -22.24 9.11
N SER A 170 16.80 -23.35 9.20
CA SER A 170 16.90 -24.30 10.31
C SER A 170 18.27 -24.97 10.34
N LEU A 171 18.85 -25.29 9.18
CA LEU A 171 20.20 -25.83 9.10
C LEU A 171 21.24 -24.80 9.56
N PHE A 172 21.08 -23.54 9.16
CA PHE A 172 21.94 -22.45 9.62
C PHE A 172 21.82 -22.23 11.14
N GLU A 173 20.61 -22.23 11.69
CA GLU A 173 20.36 -22.12 13.13
C GLU A 173 20.97 -23.28 13.92
N LYS A 174 20.88 -24.51 13.41
CA LYS A 174 21.50 -25.68 14.04
C LYS A 174 23.01 -25.63 13.98
N ASN A 175 23.57 -25.20 12.84
CA ASN A 175 24.99 -25.27 12.62
C ASN A 175 25.76 -24.16 13.34
N LYS A 176 25.15 -22.98 13.57
CA LYS A 176 25.55 -21.80 14.39
C LYS A 176 27.03 -21.33 14.41
N ILE A 177 28.00 -22.12 13.94
CA ILE A 177 29.45 -22.08 14.24
C ILE A 177 30.24 -22.99 13.27
N ILE A 178 29.92 -23.06 11.96
CA ILE A 178 30.94 -23.52 10.98
C ILE A 178 31.28 -22.33 10.08
N SER A 179 32.12 -21.46 10.64
CA SER A 179 33.02 -20.63 9.87
C SER A 179 33.76 -21.53 8.88
N GLY A 180 33.51 -21.40 7.58
CA GLY A 180 34.44 -21.96 6.61
C GLY A 180 33.99 -22.12 5.18
N SER A 181 32.85 -22.74 4.87
CA SER A 181 32.76 -23.37 3.53
C SER A 181 31.37 -23.56 2.92
N GLY A 182 30.40 -22.72 3.26
CA GLY A 182 29.15 -22.65 2.52
C GLY A 182 28.26 -21.53 3.03
N GLY A 183 28.38 -20.33 2.47
CA GLY A 183 27.51 -19.21 2.84
C GLY A 183 26.04 -19.57 2.61
N MET A 184 25.17 -19.12 3.52
CA MET A 184 23.71 -19.18 3.31
C MET A 184 23.38 -18.58 1.94
N LYS A 185 22.67 -19.33 1.10
CA LYS A 185 22.26 -18.93 -0.26
C LYS A 185 21.42 -17.66 -0.19
N HIS A 186 20.59 -17.51 0.84
CA HIS A 186 19.74 -16.34 1.05
C HIS A 186 19.98 -15.67 2.42
N SER A 187 21.01 -14.84 2.53
CA SER A 187 21.39 -14.18 3.81
C SER A 187 20.54 -12.96 4.20
N LEU A 188 19.43 -12.71 3.49
CA LEU A 188 18.61 -11.51 3.62
C LEU A 188 17.12 -11.85 3.68
N LEU A 189 16.38 -11.10 4.48
CA LEU A 189 14.91 -11.03 4.41
C LEU A 189 14.50 -9.77 3.68
N ILE A 190 13.66 -9.90 2.66
CA ILE A 190 13.16 -8.80 1.84
C ILE A 190 11.73 -8.49 2.25
N ASN A 191 11.45 -7.22 2.53
CA ASN A 191 10.14 -6.74 2.93
C ASN A 191 9.71 -5.60 2.01
N ASN A 192 8.42 -5.51 1.72
CA ASN A 192 7.80 -4.37 1.05
C ASN A 192 6.66 -3.83 1.91
N ARG A 193 6.77 -2.59 2.40
CA ARG A 193 5.82 -2.03 3.38
C ARG A 193 5.41 -0.60 3.04
N THR A 194 4.14 -0.27 3.27
CA THR A 194 3.69 1.11 3.43
C THR A 194 3.47 1.44 4.90
N TYR A 195 3.70 2.70 5.25
CA TYR A 195 3.58 3.22 6.60
C TYR A 195 2.57 4.36 6.59
N VAL A 196 1.51 4.22 7.35
CA VAL A 196 0.36 5.11 7.33
C VAL A 196 0.49 6.11 8.48
N PHE A 197 0.42 7.39 8.14
CA PHE A 197 0.47 8.47 9.10
C PHE A 197 -0.86 9.21 9.14
N PHE A 198 -1.32 9.52 10.33
CA PHE A 198 -2.50 10.35 10.55
C PHE A 198 -2.30 11.16 11.81
N ASP A 199 -2.71 12.42 11.78
CA ASP A 199 -2.55 13.38 12.87
C ASP A 199 -1.15 13.33 13.51
N ARG A 200 -0.13 13.56 12.66
CA ARG A 200 1.30 13.70 13.02
C ARG A 200 2.01 12.43 13.48
N GLN A 201 1.31 11.30 13.58
CA GLN A 201 1.88 10.04 14.06
C GLN A 201 1.70 8.90 13.07
N ARG A 202 2.60 7.92 13.13
CA ARG A 202 2.40 6.65 12.43
C ARG A 202 1.34 5.84 13.17
N ILE A 203 0.21 5.61 12.53
CA ILE A 203 -0.93 4.88 13.12
C ILE A 203 -1.01 3.43 12.66
N PHE A 204 -0.42 3.10 11.51
CA PHE A 204 -0.52 1.76 10.94
C PHE A 204 0.65 1.48 10.00
N SER A 205 0.89 0.21 9.70
CA SER A 205 1.78 -0.22 8.63
C SER A 205 1.22 -1.47 7.98
N TYR A 206 1.25 -1.52 6.65
CA TYR A 206 0.90 -2.72 5.90
C TYR A 206 2.15 -3.27 5.23
N GLY A 207 2.43 -4.55 5.46
CA GLY A 207 3.39 -5.28 4.66
C GLY A 207 2.68 -6.04 3.55
N LYS A 208 3.16 -5.87 2.33
CA LYS A 208 2.67 -6.56 1.14
C LYS A 208 2.74 -8.07 1.37
N LYS A 209 1.67 -8.76 1.00
CA LYS A 209 1.51 -10.20 1.29
C LYS A 209 2.16 -11.04 0.21
N SER A 210 1.98 -10.65 -1.06
CA SER A 210 2.39 -11.46 -2.20
C SER A 210 3.46 -10.75 -3.02
N ASN A 211 4.45 -11.49 -3.50
CA ASN A 211 5.58 -10.95 -4.24
C ASN A 211 5.48 -11.27 -5.74
N MET A 212 5.65 -10.25 -6.59
CA MET A 212 5.68 -10.37 -8.05
C MET A 212 7.00 -9.81 -8.60
N GLY A 213 8.12 -10.37 -8.12
CA GLY A 213 9.45 -9.93 -8.53
C GLY A 213 9.78 -8.56 -7.97
N ASP A 214 9.49 -8.35 -6.70
CA ASP A 214 9.78 -7.12 -5.96
C ASP A 214 11.28 -6.92 -5.74
N TYR A 215 12.10 -7.95 -5.98
CA TYR A 215 13.57 -7.88 -6.00
C TYR A 215 14.14 -8.82 -7.08
N PHE A 216 13.37 -9.01 -8.16
CA PHE A 216 13.79 -9.86 -9.27
C PHE A 216 15.11 -9.35 -9.87
N GLU A 217 16.02 -10.28 -10.16
CA GLU A 217 17.38 -9.99 -10.63
C GLU A 217 18.24 -9.12 -9.69
N ASP A 218 17.83 -8.93 -8.43
CA ASP A 218 18.72 -8.32 -7.45
C ASP A 218 20.00 -9.18 -7.33
N SER A 219 21.13 -8.47 -7.34
CA SER A 219 22.46 -9.05 -7.13
C SER A 219 22.57 -9.72 -5.76
N GLU A 220 21.81 -9.22 -4.78
CA GLU A 220 21.72 -9.81 -3.46
C GLU A 220 20.51 -10.75 -3.37
N LYS A 221 20.78 -12.01 -2.99
CA LYS A 221 19.73 -13.02 -2.83
C LYS A 221 19.13 -12.98 -1.42
N GLY A 222 17.81 -12.99 -1.35
CA GLY A 222 17.05 -12.98 -0.11
C GLY A 222 15.75 -13.75 -0.23
N ILE A 223 15.07 -13.88 0.91
CA ILE A 223 13.75 -14.50 1.06
C ILE A 223 12.72 -13.38 1.23
N TYR A 224 11.71 -13.33 0.38
CA TYR A 224 10.58 -12.42 0.57
C TYR A 224 9.82 -12.77 1.85
N VAL A 225 9.47 -11.78 2.66
CA VAL A 225 8.68 -11.97 3.87
C VAL A 225 7.34 -11.25 3.72
N PRO A 226 6.24 -12.01 3.60
CA PRO A 226 4.89 -11.46 3.62
C PRO A 226 4.60 -10.68 4.91
N GLY A 227 3.90 -9.55 4.79
CA GLY A 227 3.48 -8.79 5.97
C GLY A 227 2.51 -9.57 6.85
N ARG A 228 2.58 -9.37 8.17
CA ARG A 228 1.75 -10.11 9.14
C ARG A 228 0.34 -9.56 9.33
N GLU A 229 0.20 -8.24 9.23
CA GLU A 229 -1.02 -7.54 9.66
C GLU A 229 -2.16 -7.72 8.66
N ASP A 230 -3.41 -7.78 9.12
CA ASP A 230 -4.61 -8.04 8.29
C ASP A 230 -4.83 -7.01 7.17
N GLY A 231 -4.20 -5.84 7.29
CA GLY A 231 -4.30 -4.76 6.32
C GLY A 231 -5.48 -3.83 6.51
N PHE A 232 -6.18 -3.85 7.64
CA PHE A 232 -7.16 -2.82 7.96
C PHE A 232 -7.07 -2.34 9.41
N THR A 233 -7.53 -1.12 9.64
CA THR A 233 -7.59 -0.48 10.97
C THR A 233 -8.73 0.53 11.02
N ALA A 234 -9.01 1.07 12.20
CA ALA A 234 -9.92 2.20 12.38
C ALA A 234 -9.15 3.53 12.35
N ILE A 235 -9.71 4.53 11.68
CA ILE A 235 -9.21 5.91 11.67
C ILE A 235 -10.42 6.82 11.95
N GLY A 236 -10.51 7.34 13.17
CA GLY A 236 -11.76 7.94 13.63
C GLY A 236 -12.87 6.89 13.66
N LYS A 237 -14.00 7.16 13.01
CA LYS A 237 -15.10 6.19 12.87
C LYS A 237 -14.98 5.33 11.59
N LEU A 238 -14.02 5.65 10.73
CA LEU A 238 -13.86 5.00 9.43
C LEU A 238 -13.07 3.70 9.57
N LYS A 239 -13.57 2.63 8.96
CA LYS A 239 -12.83 1.39 8.75
C LYS A 239 -12.03 1.50 7.46
N VAL A 240 -10.71 1.52 7.57
CA VAL A 240 -9.80 1.75 6.45
C VAL A 240 -8.95 0.52 6.20
N GLY A 241 -8.94 0.03 4.97
CA GLY A 241 -8.12 -1.08 4.52
C GLY A 241 -7.06 -0.64 3.52
N PHE A 242 -5.96 -1.39 3.48
CA PHE A 242 -4.75 -1.11 2.73
C PHE A 242 -4.26 -2.39 2.06
N GLU A 243 -3.90 -2.31 0.78
CA GLU A 243 -3.19 -3.38 0.09
C GLU A 243 -2.21 -2.84 -0.95
N VAL A 244 -1.32 -3.72 -1.42
CA VAL A 244 -0.22 -3.34 -2.30
C VAL A 244 -0.20 -4.21 -3.57
N CYS A 245 -0.41 -3.56 -4.71
CA CYS A 245 -0.24 -4.11 -6.06
C CYS A 245 -0.86 -5.52 -6.25
N LEU A 246 -0.03 -6.56 -6.32
CA LEU A 246 -0.45 -7.95 -6.54
C LEU A 246 -1.48 -8.42 -5.50
N ASP A 247 -1.42 -7.91 -4.28
CA ASP A 247 -2.37 -8.24 -3.22
C ASP A 247 -3.81 -7.94 -3.66
N HIS A 248 -4.01 -6.83 -4.39
CA HIS A 248 -5.31 -6.47 -4.98
C HIS A 248 -5.74 -7.43 -6.08
N SER A 249 -4.85 -7.84 -7.00
CA SER A 249 -5.21 -8.84 -8.03
C SER A 249 -5.66 -10.16 -7.45
N LEU A 250 -5.08 -10.55 -6.31
CA LEU A 250 -5.40 -11.79 -5.61
C LEU A 250 -6.57 -11.65 -4.64
N GLY A 251 -7.04 -10.42 -4.38
CA GLY A 251 -8.10 -10.15 -3.41
C GLY A 251 -7.68 -10.45 -1.97
N MET A 252 -6.40 -10.27 -1.64
CA MET A 252 -5.83 -10.65 -0.34
C MET A 252 -6.53 -9.95 0.82
N LEU A 253 -6.71 -8.62 0.75
CA LEU A 253 -7.38 -7.90 1.82
C LEU A 253 -8.81 -8.41 2.05
N LYS A 254 -9.55 -8.67 0.97
CA LYS A 254 -10.90 -9.22 1.02
C LYS A 254 -10.92 -10.63 1.64
N GLU A 255 -9.92 -11.46 1.32
CA GLU A 255 -9.76 -12.79 1.90
C GLU A 255 -9.48 -12.72 3.42
N HIS A 256 -8.59 -11.82 3.85
CA HIS A 256 -8.31 -11.58 5.28
C HIS A 256 -9.53 -11.02 6.04
N MET A 257 -10.28 -10.11 5.42
CA MET A 257 -11.45 -9.48 6.03
C MET A 257 -12.67 -10.41 6.16
N GLN A 258 -12.84 -11.35 5.22
CA GLN A 258 -14.02 -12.21 5.07
C GLN A 258 -15.38 -11.48 4.91
N ALA A 259 -15.38 -10.14 4.87
CA ALA A 259 -16.54 -9.30 4.66
C ALA A 259 -16.13 -8.00 3.96
N ALA A 260 -16.94 -7.54 3.00
CA ALA A 260 -16.72 -6.28 2.30
C ALA A 260 -17.39 -5.12 3.07
N ASP A 261 -16.69 -4.60 4.08
CA ASP A 261 -17.22 -3.67 5.08
C ASP A 261 -16.33 -2.41 5.28
N LEU A 262 -15.43 -2.09 4.35
CA LEU A 262 -14.58 -0.89 4.48
C LEU A 262 -15.33 0.40 4.11
N ASP A 263 -15.10 1.46 4.87
CA ASP A 263 -15.40 2.83 4.46
C ASP A 263 -14.43 3.28 3.36
N LEU A 264 -13.15 2.99 3.55
CA LEU A 264 -12.07 3.34 2.64
C LEU A 264 -11.20 2.10 2.34
N HIS A 265 -10.95 1.85 1.07
CA HIS A 265 -10.04 0.81 0.61
C HIS A 265 -8.91 1.45 -0.21
N VAL A 266 -7.69 1.48 0.34
CA VAL A 266 -6.53 2.15 -0.25
C VAL A 266 -5.60 1.14 -0.92
N ILE A 267 -5.27 1.37 -2.18
CA ILE A 267 -4.37 0.53 -2.97
C ILE A 267 -3.17 1.38 -3.39
N ALA A 268 -1.96 0.91 -3.08
CA ALA A 268 -0.72 1.44 -3.63
C ALA A 268 -0.10 0.41 -4.59
N SER A 269 0.12 0.77 -5.85
CA SER A 269 0.65 -0.17 -6.83
C SER A 269 1.72 0.45 -7.73
N ALA A 270 2.59 -0.37 -8.28
CA ALA A 270 3.33 0.00 -9.47
C ALA A 270 2.42 -0.20 -10.69
N GLU A 271 1.89 -1.40 -10.84
CA GLU A 271 1.01 -1.72 -11.96
C GLU A 271 0.03 -2.82 -11.58
N VAL A 272 -1.21 -2.43 -11.35
CA VAL A 272 -2.31 -3.39 -11.25
C VAL A 272 -3.59 -2.75 -11.77
N PRO A 273 -4.36 -3.42 -12.65
CA PRO A 273 -5.67 -2.92 -13.03
C PRO A 273 -6.64 -2.88 -11.84
N ASN A 274 -7.59 -1.96 -11.88
CA ASN A 274 -8.71 -1.98 -10.95
C ASN A 274 -9.58 -3.22 -11.18
N ASN A 275 -9.97 -3.90 -10.10
CA ASN A 275 -10.81 -5.09 -10.16
C ASN A 275 -11.87 -4.98 -9.06
N ALA A 276 -13.09 -4.60 -9.46
CA ALA A 276 -14.20 -4.39 -8.55
C ALA A 276 -14.54 -5.64 -7.73
N SER A 277 -14.27 -6.84 -8.25
CA SER A 277 -14.53 -8.09 -7.52
C SER A 277 -13.62 -8.27 -6.30
N ASN A 278 -12.46 -7.62 -6.27
CA ASN A 278 -11.49 -7.69 -5.19
C ASN A 278 -11.61 -6.53 -4.18
N CYS A 279 -12.36 -5.48 -4.52
CA CYS A 279 -12.61 -4.38 -3.60
C CYS A 279 -13.45 -4.80 -2.38
N ALA A 280 -12.96 -4.48 -1.17
CA ALA A 280 -13.60 -4.84 0.10
C ALA A 280 -14.44 -3.70 0.73
N THR A 281 -14.81 -2.67 -0.01
CA THR A 281 -15.66 -1.57 0.49
C THR A 281 -17.10 -2.00 0.73
N LYS A 282 -17.78 -1.34 1.66
CA LYS A 282 -19.26 -1.41 1.81
C LYS A 282 -19.95 -0.52 0.79
N VAL A 283 -21.26 -0.69 0.61
CA VAL A 283 -22.05 0.24 -0.21
C VAL A 283 -21.95 1.65 0.36
N GLY A 284 -21.64 2.63 -0.49
CA GLY A 284 -21.35 4.01 -0.12
C GLY A 284 -19.87 4.29 0.20
N GLY A 285 -19.05 3.26 0.44
CA GLY A 285 -17.61 3.40 0.67
C GLY A 285 -16.80 3.62 -0.60
N PHE A 286 -15.54 4.03 -0.43
CA PHE A 286 -14.64 4.43 -1.52
C PHE A 286 -13.39 3.55 -1.61
N THR A 287 -13.05 3.12 -2.82
CA THR A 287 -11.74 2.55 -3.16
C THR A 287 -10.86 3.67 -3.72
N ILE A 288 -9.65 3.81 -3.23
CA ILE A 288 -8.69 4.85 -3.56
C ILE A 288 -7.43 4.15 -4.05
N HIS A 289 -7.03 4.37 -5.29
CA HIS A 289 -5.90 3.67 -5.90
C HIS A 289 -4.87 4.65 -6.44
N ALA A 290 -3.66 4.64 -5.89
CA ALA A 290 -2.50 5.30 -6.50
C ALA A 290 -1.61 4.24 -7.16
N SER A 291 -1.47 4.33 -8.48
CA SER A 291 -0.64 3.46 -9.30
C SER A 291 0.49 4.25 -9.95
N ALA A 292 1.64 3.60 -10.21
CA ALA A 292 2.68 4.22 -11.02
C ALA A 292 2.21 4.42 -12.47
N ASN A 293 1.37 3.50 -12.96
CA ASN A 293 0.63 3.70 -14.20
C ASN A 293 -0.59 4.62 -13.92
N PRO A 294 -0.59 5.86 -14.42
CA PRO A 294 -1.66 6.81 -14.14
C PRO A 294 -3.04 6.33 -14.64
N ASP A 295 -3.13 5.43 -15.61
CA ASP A 295 -4.43 4.94 -16.12
C ASP A 295 -5.17 4.06 -15.11
N PHE A 296 -4.47 3.51 -14.12
CA PHE A 296 -5.08 2.74 -13.04
C PHE A 296 -5.35 3.58 -11.78
N SER A 297 -4.79 4.79 -11.70
CA SER A 297 -5.01 5.69 -10.56
C SER A 297 -6.42 6.29 -10.58
N GLY A 298 -7.14 6.18 -9.46
CA GLY A 298 -8.50 6.72 -9.36
C GLY A 298 -9.17 6.53 -8.00
N VAL A 299 -10.36 7.12 -7.87
CA VAL A 299 -11.23 6.98 -6.71
C VAL A 299 -12.58 6.42 -7.18
N PHE A 300 -13.03 5.33 -6.57
CA PHE A 300 -14.20 4.57 -7.01
C PHE A 300 -15.17 4.38 -5.86
N LYS A 301 -16.44 4.72 -6.06
CA LYS A 301 -17.49 4.51 -5.05
C LYS A 301 -18.23 3.21 -5.32
N LYS A 302 -18.52 2.44 -4.27
CA LYS A 302 -19.35 1.23 -4.39
C LYS A 302 -20.84 1.58 -4.27
N VAL A 303 -21.64 1.24 -5.29
CA VAL A 303 -23.03 1.73 -5.39
C VAL A 303 -24.17 0.70 -5.40
N THR A 304 -23.95 -0.62 -5.24
CA THR A 304 -25.06 -1.59 -5.42
C THR A 304 -25.74 -2.07 -4.14
N GLY A 305 -26.97 -1.56 -3.96
CA GLY A 305 -28.15 -2.08 -3.27
C GLY A 305 -29.33 -1.09 -3.52
N MET A 306 -30.44 -1.53 -4.11
CA MET A 306 -31.60 -0.67 -4.43
C MET A 306 -32.05 0.13 -3.19
N GLY A 307 -32.02 1.45 -3.27
CA GLY A 307 -32.47 2.35 -2.20
C GLY A 307 -31.41 3.23 -1.53
N THR A 308 -30.31 3.57 -2.21
CA THR A 308 -29.36 4.56 -1.68
C THR A 308 -29.64 5.95 -2.25
N GLN A 309 -29.79 6.94 -1.36
CA GLN A 309 -29.89 8.34 -1.77
C GLN A 309 -28.62 8.75 -2.57
N PRO A 310 -28.75 9.59 -3.60
CA PRO A 310 -27.60 10.05 -4.37
C PRO A 310 -26.64 10.82 -3.45
N MET A 311 -25.34 10.53 -3.51
CA MET A 311 -24.31 11.42 -2.95
C MET A 311 -23.20 11.64 -3.98
N THR A 312 -22.73 12.89 -3.98
CA THR A 312 -22.08 13.62 -5.05
C THR A 312 -20.60 13.31 -5.18
N VAL A 313 -20.11 13.22 -6.41
CA VAL A 313 -18.69 13.43 -6.70
C VAL A 313 -18.55 14.78 -7.41
N TYR A 314 -17.59 15.57 -6.96
CA TYR A 314 -17.49 16.98 -7.30
C TYR A 314 -16.57 17.22 -8.50
N LYS A 315 -17.00 18.06 -9.45
CA LYS A 315 -16.19 18.54 -10.58
C LYS A 315 -15.48 19.84 -10.19
N PHE A 316 -14.20 19.95 -10.52
CA PHE A 316 -13.47 21.22 -10.41
C PHE A 316 -13.83 22.14 -11.59
N ASP A 317 -14.21 23.39 -11.34
CA ASP A 317 -14.51 24.37 -12.38
C ASP A 317 -13.20 24.85 -13.06
N LYS A 318 -13.04 24.55 -14.36
CA LYS A 318 -11.88 24.98 -15.18
C LYS A 318 -11.72 26.51 -15.24
N ALA A 319 -12.77 27.30 -15.00
CA ALA A 319 -12.75 28.75 -15.14
C ALA A 319 -12.46 29.50 -13.83
N LYS A 320 -12.47 28.82 -12.69
CA LYS A 320 -12.29 29.42 -11.36
C LYS A 320 -11.53 28.44 -10.49
N ASP A 321 -10.23 28.71 -10.29
CA ASP A 321 -9.18 27.83 -9.77
C ASP A 321 -9.40 27.02 -8.47
N ALA A 322 -10.56 27.09 -7.83
CA ALA A 322 -10.88 26.37 -6.60
C ALA A 322 -12.38 26.08 -6.40
N THR A 323 -13.27 26.41 -7.34
CA THR A 323 -14.71 26.20 -7.12
C THR A 323 -15.18 24.86 -7.64
N VAL A 324 -15.69 24.05 -6.73
CA VAL A 324 -16.43 22.81 -7.00
C VAL A 324 -17.83 23.15 -7.53
N LYS A 325 -18.24 22.59 -8.68
CA LYS A 325 -19.64 22.64 -9.16
C LYS A 325 -20.29 21.25 -9.18
N ALA A 326 -21.62 21.29 -9.08
CA ALA A 326 -22.51 20.26 -8.55
C ALA A 326 -22.59 18.90 -9.28
N GLU A 327 -22.95 17.90 -8.47
CA GLU A 327 -23.83 16.72 -8.67
C GLU A 327 -23.84 15.95 -10.00
N GLU A 328 -23.24 14.76 -9.98
CA GLU A 328 -23.53 13.70 -10.94
C GLU A 328 -24.01 12.44 -10.21
N THR A 329 -25.21 11.96 -10.58
CA THR A 329 -25.77 10.69 -10.07
C THR A 329 -25.23 9.56 -10.94
N VAL A 330 -24.27 8.80 -10.44
CA VAL A 330 -23.67 7.67 -11.17
C VAL A 330 -24.48 6.39 -10.92
N ARG A 331 -24.78 5.63 -11.98
CA ARG A 331 -25.37 4.27 -11.90
C ARG A 331 -24.26 3.24 -12.09
N GLY A 332 -24.19 2.22 -11.24
CA GLY A 332 -23.22 1.11 -11.37
C GLY A 332 -21.79 1.42 -10.89
N TRP A 333 -20.88 0.44 -10.95
CA TRP A 333 -19.43 0.58 -10.67
C TRP A 333 -18.68 1.37 -11.76
N ASP A 334 -19.40 2.14 -12.56
CA ASP A 334 -18.85 2.86 -13.69
C ASP A 334 -17.97 4.01 -13.20
N ASN A 335 -16.81 4.14 -13.84
CA ASN A 335 -15.76 5.11 -13.58
C ASN A 335 -16.31 6.43 -13.04
N VAL A 336 -16.31 6.57 -11.72
CA VAL A 336 -16.47 7.87 -11.08
C VAL A 336 -15.10 8.53 -11.17
N ALA A 337 -14.64 8.82 -12.38
CA ALA A 337 -13.55 9.76 -12.55
C ALA A 337 -14.18 11.15 -12.45
N PRO A 338 -14.18 11.85 -11.29
CA PRO A 338 -14.39 13.28 -11.32
C PRO A 338 -13.44 13.88 -12.36
N GLU A 339 -13.85 14.98 -13.00
CA GLU A 339 -12.88 15.80 -13.71
C GLU A 339 -11.75 16.15 -12.73
N LYS A 340 -10.56 15.61 -13.02
CA LYS A 340 -9.34 15.74 -12.23
C LYS A 340 -8.78 17.15 -12.38
N LYS A 341 -8.41 17.78 -11.25
CA LYS A 341 -7.35 18.80 -11.28
C LYS A 341 -6.03 18.04 -11.18
N GLU A 342 -5.17 18.23 -12.17
CA GLU A 342 -3.87 17.58 -12.26
C GLU A 342 -2.79 18.65 -12.17
N VAL A 343 -1.77 18.37 -11.38
CA VAL A 343 -0.56 19.21 -11.29
C VAL A 343 0.62 18.29 -11.53
N GLU A 344 1.57 18.74 -12.34
CA GLU A 344 2.80 17.98 -12.57
C GLU A 344 3.75 18.14 -11.39
N ILE A 345 4.21 17.02 -10.85
CA ILE A 345 5.25 16.95 -9.83
C ILE A 345 6.42 16.17 -10.42
N ASP A 346 7.66 16.49 -10.06
CA ASP A 346 8.83 15.78 -10.61
C ASP A 346 8.66 14.25 -10.44
N GLY A 347 8.57 13.53 -11.57
CA GLY A 347 8.37 12.08 -11.62
C GLY A 347 6.96 11.61 -12.01
N GLY A 348 5.97 12.51 -12.09
CA GLY A 348 4.66 12.24 -12.71
C GLY A 348 3.47 12.99 -12.08
N PRO A 349 2.26 12.80 -12.63
CA PRO A 349 1.10 13.63 -12.30
C PRO A 349 0.56 13.38 -10.89
N LEU A 350 0.19 14.47 -10.21
CA LEU A 350 -0.61 14.47 -8.98
C LEU A 350 -2.05 14.86 -9.32
N ARG A 351 -2.99 13.96 -9.02
CA ARG A 351 -4.42 14.14 -9.32
C ARG A 351 -5.24 14.34 -8.05
N PHE A 352 -6.17 15.27 -8.12
CA PHE A 352 -7.06 15.61 -7.02
C PHE A 352 -8.49 15.15 -7.27
N TYR A 353 -9.10 14.59 -6.22
CA TYR A 353 -10.48 14.11 -6.15
C TYR A 353 -11.11 14.66 -4.87
N VAL A 354 -12.44 14.78 -4.83
CA VAL A 354 -13.17 15.13 -3.60
C VAL A 354 -14.24 14.06 -3.36
N ILE A 355 -14.27 13.53 -2.15
CA ILE A 355 -15.25 12.54 -1.69
C ILE A 355 -16.06 13.06 -0.51
N ASP A 356 -17.31 12.60 -0.40
CA ASP A 356 -18.16 12.83 0.76
C ASP A 356 -18.08 11.62 1.70
N LEU A 357 -17.70 11.85 2.96
CA LEU A 357 -17.70 10.83 4.00
C LEU A 357 -18.80 11.10 5.04
N PRO A 358 -19.36 10.05 5.68
CA PRO A 358 -20.27 10.22 6.81
C PRO A 358 -19.60 10.97 7.98
N ASP A 359 -20.42 11.58 8.86
CA ASP A 359 -19.96 12.39 10.01
C ASP A 359 -19.71 11.60 11.31
#